data_AF-A0A834RKA4-F1
#
_entry.id   AF-A0A834RKA4-F1
#
_cell.length_a   1.000
_cell.length_b   1.000
_cell.length_c   1.000
_cell.angle_alpha   90.00
_cell.angle_beta   90.00
_cell.angle_gamma   90.00
#
_symmetry.space_group_name_H-M   'P 1'
#
loop_
_entity.id
_entity.type
_entity.pdbx_description
1 polymer ?
#
loop_
_entity_poly.entity_id
_entity_poly.type
_entity_poly.pdbx_seq_one_letter_code
_entity_poly.pdbx_strand_id
1 'polypeptide(L)'
;MAIDTQQKMLLFGAAAAVRLLLFTVFPALPDLLAGRVEVSTPVTSFKRLQEGVFLHTHNVSPYDGGVFHQAPLLLPLFSLLPNPSRAPLATNILYTIVDLLSANALYQVAESGFSSVTRLFASPRKDLRWSSMAITAGFLFSPFTVLTCIARSTSSLTNLFILTAMAKASQGASFTFIFATAFASYFAMHPILLFPPLMVLLYDAKALKNKSTPNTTSFVVTHTLGFVVAIGALLAGSAFLTGSWDFLGATYGVRLLMPDLTPNVGLWWYFFIEMFDSFREFFLGVFWLHAASYMPGLTIRLHKQPLFVACALTGVFAIFTPYPSIADAALYLSLVPMFRHLFPLMRYTFLASASILYTSFLGPAFYHLWVYAGSGNANFFYAITLVWSLGMSIILGDSLYAALRDELDVERPELQGKEVKWLRVAYHISLVSVPLLFQLLQLTLFIQFSFNLQQQSHIRQTPNHIPPQHNIATMSNNVITFTPREMEVLALAWKCMETQPKVDMNKLASLTGYTPGSASVTFGKIKQKIRLVGDSLSSAGPAPPKNGSRAKATPSTTPRKRSMLSASTPPSAKKSKQREIKREPEMDFEEFGLCALDGGSGSRSAAVRSPGGNGGFLDGIEKYAWV
;
A
#
# COMPACT_ATOMS: atom_id res chain seq x y z
N MET A 1 27.36 -27.70 23.16
CA MET A 1 26.04 -28.34 22.96
C MET A 1 25.09 -28.04 24.12
N ALA A 2 25.40 -28.35 25.39
CA ALA A 2 24.51 -28.05 26.53
C ALA A 2 24.21 -26.54 26.74
N ILE A 3 25.24 -25.69 26.62
CA ILE A 3 25.10 -24.23 26.79
C ILE A 3 24.20 -23.61 25.70
N ASP A 4 24.31 -24.10 24.47
CA ASP A 4 23.51 -23.62 23.33
C ASP A 4 22.03 -24.01 23.47
N THR A 5 21.75 -25.23 23.94
CA THR A 5 20.38 -25.66 24.27
C THR A 5 19.79 -24.83 25.40
N GLN A 6 20.56 -24.53 26.46
CA GLN A 6 20.11 -23.67 27.56
C GLN A 6 19.80 -22.25 27.07
N GLN A 7 20.67 -21.65 26.26
CA GLN A 7 20.45 -20.33 25.67
C GLN A 7 19.21 -20.31 24.77
N LYS A 8 18.98 -21.36 23.98
CA LYS A 8 17.76 -21.53 23.18
C LYS A 8 16.51 -21.59 24.05
N MET A 9 16.52 -22.39 25.11
CA MET A 9 15.38 -22.48 26.04
C MET A 9 15.11 -21.14 26.73
N LEU A 10 16.15 -20.42 27.16
CA LEU A 10 16.03 -19.09 27.77
C LEU A 10 15.43 -18.08 26.80
N LEU A 11 15.89 -18.06 25.55
CA LEU A 11 15.36 -17.16 24.51
C LEU A 11 13.87 -17.41 24.27
N PHE A 12 13.48 -18.67 24.08
CA PHE A 12 12.10 -19.06 23.82
C PHE A 12 11.20 -18.80 25.05
N GLY A 13 11.70 -19.12 26.25
CA GLY A 13 11.02 -18.85 27.51
C GLY A 13 10.79 -17.36 27.74
N ALA A 14 11.81 -16.52 27.48
CA ALA A 14 11.68 -15.06 27.58
C ALA A 14 10.67 -14.51 26.57
N ALA A 15 10.71 -14.98 25.31
CA ALA A 15 9.77 -14.55 24.28
C ALA A 15 8.32 -14.97 24.58
N ALA A 16 8.12 -16.14 25.18
CA ALA A 16 6.82 -16.60 25.66
C ALA A 16 6.33 -15.74 26.83
N ALA A 17 7.20 -15.48 27.81
CA ALA A 17 6.89 -14.66 28.97
C ALA A 17 6.49 -13.24 28.56
N VAL A 18 7.19 -12.62 27.62
CA VAL A 18 6.83 -11.28 27.09
C VAL A 18 5.43 -11.28 26.49
N ARG A 19 5.09 -12.25 25.63
CA ARG A 19 3.75 -12.33 25.02
C ARG A 19 2.66 -12.53 26.07
N LEU A 20 2.84 -13.48 26.98
CA LEU A 20 1.87 -13.77 28.02
C LEU A 20 1.71 -12.60 28.99
N LEU A 21 2.80 -11.90 29.33
CA LEU A 21 2.76 -10.67 30.14
C LEU A 21 1.99 -9.57 29.41
N LEU A 22 2.23 -9.34 28.12
CA LEU A 22 1.49 -8.33 27.36
C LEU A 22 -0.01 -8.64 27.30
N PHE A 23 -0.38 -9.91 27.14
CA PHE A 23 -1.78 -10.34 27.20
C PHE A 23 -2.43 -10.11 28.58
N THR A 24 -1.70 -10.34 29.67
CA THR A 24 -2.26 -10.25 31.03
C THR A 24 -2.25 -8.83 31.60
N VAL A 25 -1.18 -8.07 31.36
CA VAL A 25 -1.04 -6.69 31.86
C VAL A 25 -1.89 -5.72 31.05
N PHE A 26 -2.08 -5.96 29.75
CA PHE A 26 -2.86 -5.10 28.86
C PHE A 26 -4.02 -5.86 28.21
N PRO A 27 -5.09 -6.21 28.95
CA PRO A 27 -6.18 -7.05 28.44
C PRO A 27 -6.99 -6.41 27.30
N ALA A 28 -6.96 -5.07 27.15
CA ALA A 28 -7.60 -4.37 26.03
C ALA A 28 -6.74 -4.35 24.74
N LEU A 29 -5.44 -4.68 24.84
CA LEU A 29 -4.51 -4.60 23.73
C LEU A 29 -4.85 -5.54 22.57
N PRO A 30 -5.28 -6.81 22.78
CA PRO A 30 -5.68 -7.70 21.70
C PRO A 30 -6.81 -7.13 20.84
N ASP A 31 -7.86 -6.56 21.47
CA ASP A 31 -9.03 -6.07 20.74
C ASP A 31 -8.76 -4.73 20.03
N LEU A 32 -7.89 -3.89 20.62
CA LEU A 32 -7.36 -2.68 20.00
C LEU A 32 -6.55 -3.01 18.76
N LEU A 33 -5.58 -3.93 18.86
CA LEU A 33 -4.71 -4.31 17.74
C LEU A 33 -5.46 -5.10 16.66
N ALA A 34 -6.43 -5.94 17.04
CA ALA A 34 -7.31 -6.61 16.08
C ALA A 34 -8.22 -5.64 15.31
N GLY A 35 -8.39 -4.40 15.80
CA GLY A 35 -9.08 -3.31 15.08
C GLY A 35 -8.18 -2.49 14.16
N ARG A 36 -6.86 -2.72 14.16
CA ARG A 36 -5.90 -1.98 13.32
C ARG A 36 -5.81 -2.61 11.94
N VAL A 37 -6.01 -1.78 10.92
CA VAL A 37 -5.98 -2.17 9.50
C VAL A 37 -4.61 -2.67 9.05
N GLU A 38 -3.55 -2.29 9.76
CA GLU A 38 -2.18 -2.71 9.49
C GLU A 38 -1.91 -4.15 9.94
N VAL A 39 -2.64 -4.62 10.96
CA VAL A 39 -2.40 -5.91 11.62
C VAL A 39 -3.43 -6.96 11.22
N SER A 40 -4.68 -6.54 11.04
CA SER A 40 -5.82 -7.41 10.78
C SER A 40 -6.51 -6.98 9.49
N THR A 41 -6.54 -7.86 8.50
CA THR A 41 -7.21 -7.63 7.21
C THR A 41 -8.52 -8.42 7.15
N PRO A 42 -9.41 -8.14 6.18
CA PRO A 42 -10.64 -8.90 5.95
C PRO A 42 -10.47 -10.42 5.93
N VAL A 43 -9.29 -10.89 5.48
CA VAL A 43 -9.00 -12.31 5.27
C VAL A 43 -8.11 -12.93 6.35
N THR A 44 -7.74 -12.18 7.39
CA THR A 44 -6.87 -12.64 8.50
C THR A 44 -7.38 -12.25 9.89
N SER A 45 -8.50 -11.53 9.97
CA SER A 45 -9.03 -10.97 11.21
C SER A 45 -9.50 -12.03 12.21
N PHE A 46 -9.04 -11.91 13.46
CA PHE A 46 -9.52 -12.75 14.55
C PHE A 46 -11.00 -12.50 14.87
N LYS A 47 -11.46 -11.24 14.80
CA LYS A 47 -12.87 -10.90 15.07
C LYS A 47 -13.81 -11.57 14.08
N ARG A 48 -13.46 -11.55 12.78
CA ARG A 48 -14.21 -12.26 11.73
C ARG A 48 -14.15 -13.77 11.90
N LEU A 49 -13.04 -14.32 12.41
CA LEU A 49 -12.95 -15.75 12.77
C LEU A 49 -13.89 -16.11 13.92
N GLN A 50 -13.96 -15.28 14.97
CA GLN A 50 -14.89 -15.52 16.09
C GLN A 50 -16.35 -15.50 15.62
N GLU A 51 -16.71 -14.59 14.72
CA GLU A 51 -18.04 -14.57 14.09
C GLU A 51 -18.29 -15.86 13.29
N GLY A 52 -17.31 -16.29 12.48
CA GLY A 52 -17.41 -17.54 11.73
C GLY A 52 -17.59 -18.77 12.65
N VAL A 53 -16.85 -18.83 13.76
CA VAL A 53 -16.99 -19.89 14.77
C VAL A 53 -18.36 -19.81 15.44
N PHE A 54 -18.84 -18.61 15.76
CA PHE A 54 -20.16 -18.42 16.34
C PHE A 54 -21.26 -18.97 15.43
N LEU A 55 -21.28 -18.59 14.14
CA LEU A 55 -22.22 -19.11 13.15
C LEU A 55 -22.13 -20.63 13.00
N HIS A 56 -20.90 -21.15 12.88
CA HIS A 56 -20.64 -22.59 12.76
C HIS A 56 -21.21 -23.38 13.96
N THR A 57 -21.01 -22.90 15.19
CA THR A 57 -21.54 -23.56 16.40
C THR A 57 -23.06 -23.50 16.54
N HIS A 58 -23.73 -22.62 15.79
CA HIS A 58 -25.20 -22.53 15.73
C HIS A 58 -25.77 -23.20 14.48
N ASN A 59 -24.98 -24.01 13.76
CA ASN A 59 -25.36 -24.68 12.51
C ASN A 59 -25.81 -23.70 11.42
N VAL A 60 -25.28 -22.48 11.43
CA VAL A 60 -25.46 -21.50 10.35
C VAL A 60 -24.18 -21.47 9.52
N SER A 61 -24.33 -21.46 8.20
CA SER A 61 -23.18 -21.36 7.28
C SER A 61 -22.37 -20.09 7.60
N PRO A 62 -21.09 -20.22 7.95
CA PRO A 62 -20.23 -19.06 8.22
C PRO A 62 -20.03 -18.16 6.99
N TYR A 63 -20.31 -18.68 5.79
CA TYR A 63 -20.02 -18.02 4.53
C TYR A 63 -21.23 -17.27 3.94
N ASP A 64 -22.43 -17.44 4.49
CA ASP A 64 -23.66 -16.80 3.97
C ASP A 64 -23.70 -15.30 4.26
N GLY A 65 -23.07 -14.84 5.35
CA GLY A 65 -23.11 -13.45 5.79
C GLY A 65 -22.07 -12.53 5.13
N GLY A 66 -21.18 -13.05 4.29
CA GLY A 66 -20.15 -12.25 3.60
C GLY A 66 -19.07 -11.63 4.49
N VAL A 67 -19.01 -11.98 5.78
CA VAL A 67 -18.03 -11.45 6.74
C VAL A 67 -16.79 -12.35 6.88
N PHE A 68 -16.98 -13.67 6.85
CA PHE A 68 -15.92 -14.65 7.07
C PHE A 68 -15.29 -15.12 5.75
N HIS A 69 -13.97 -14.91 5.60
CA HIS A 69 -13.21 -15.21 4.38
C HIS A 69 -11.98 -16.10 4.64
N GLN A 70 -12.05 -16.94 5.67
CA GLN A 70 -10.93 -17.79 6.07
C GLN A 70 -11.27 -19.26 5.87
N ALA A 71 -10.24 -20.11 5.90
CA ALA A 71 -10.37 -21.50 5.51
C ALA A 71 -11.24 -22.31 6.50
N PRO A 72 -12.15 -23.19 6.03
CA PRO A 72 -13.10 -23.90 6.89
C PRO A 72 -12.48 -24.68 8.04
N LEU A 73 -11.31 -25.29 7.86
CA LEU A 73 -10.66 -26.10 8.90
C LEU A 73 -10.23 -25.28 10.14
N LEU A 74 -10.20 -23.96 10.05
CA LEU A 74 -10.00 -23.10 11.22
C LEU A 74 -11.22 -23.12 12.16
N LEU A 75 -12.44 -23.32 11.63
CA LEU A 75 -13.66 -23.34 12.43
C LEU A 75 -13.65 -24.43 13.51
N PRO A 76 -13.43 -25.73 13.20
CA PRO A 76 -13.38 -26.77 14.22
C PRO A 76 -12.16 -26.62 15.12
N LEU A 77 -11.02 -26.14 14.59
CA LEU A 77 -9.84 -25.89 15.41
C LEU A 77 -10.12 -24.88 16.53
N PHE A 78 -10.80 -23.78 16.20
CA PHE A 78 -11.11 -22.72 17.16
C PHE A 78 -12.40 -22.97 17.96
N SER A 79 -13.31 -23.83 17.51
CA SER A 79 -14.45 -24.26 18.32
C SER A 79 -14.06 -25.19 19.47
N LEU A 80 -12.90 -25.85 19.39
CA LEU A 80 -12.34 -26.63 20.49
C LEU A 80 -11.79 -25.75 21.63
N LEU A 81 -11.57 -24.46 21.38
CA LEU A 81 -11.07 -23.53 22.39
C LEU A 81 -12.23 -22.88 23.15
N PRO A 82 -12.05 -22.59 24.45
CA PRO A 82 -12.99 -21.77 25.22
C PRO A 82 -13.20 -20.41 24.55
N ASN A 83 -14.39 -19.83 24.74
CA ASN A 83 -14.69 -18.50 24.22
C ASN A 83 -13.66 -17.47 24.77
N PRO A 84 -12.90 -16.79 23.89
CA PRO A 84 -11.83 -15.88 24.31
C PRO A 84 -12.31 -14.72 25.19
N SER A 85 -13.57 -14.29 25.08
CA SER A 85 -14.12 -13.22 25.92
C SER A 85 -14.32 -13.64 27.37
N ARG A 86 -14.40 -14.96 27.65
CA ARG A 86 -14.54 -15.51 29.01
C ARG A 86 -13.24 -16.12 29.52
N ALA A 87 -12.51 -16.83 28.65
CA ALA A 87 -11.29 -17.55 29.00
C ALA A 87 -10.22 -17.33 27.91
N PRO A 88 -9.59 -16.14 27.85
CA PRO A 88 -8.65 -15.77 26.78
C PRO A 88 -7.34 -16.56 26.81
N LEU A 89 -6.99 -17.16 27.97
CA LEU A 89 -5.69 -17.78 28.20
C LEU A 89 -5.37 -18.89 27.17
N ALA A 90 -6.34 -19.73 26.84
CA ALA A 90 -6.13 -20.83 25.88
C ALA A 90 -5.76 -20.30 24.49
N THR A 91 -6.47 -19.28 24.00
CA THR A 91 -6.17 -18.61 22.73
C THR A 91 -4.82 -17.89 22.78
N ASN A 92 -4.52 -17.19 23.86
CA ASN A 92 -3.26 -16.47 24.03
C ASN A 92 -2.06 -17.43 24.02
N ILE A 93 -2.19 -18.58 24.69
CA ILE A 93 -1.20 -19.65 24.67
C ILE A 93 -1.06 -20.23 23.25
N LEU A 94 -2.16 -20.47 22.54
CA LEU A 94 -2.11 -20.97 21.16
C LEU A 94 -1.27 -20.05 20.26
N TYR A 95 -1.57 -18.76 20.22
CA TYR A 95 -0.82 -17.80 19.37
C TYR A 95 0.64 -17.67 19.81
N THR A 96 0.90 -17.73 21.12
CA THR A 96 2.28 -17.77 21.64
C THR A 96 3.01 -19.02 21.15
N ILE A 97 2.39 -20.20 21.19
CA ILE A 97 2.97 -21.45 20.68
C ILE A 97 3.21 -21.36 19.18
N VAL A 98 2.28 -20.80 18.40
CA VAL A 98 2.42 -20.64 16.95
C VAL A 98 3.66 -19.80 16.61
N ASP A 99 3.88 -18.70 17.33
CA ASP A 99 5.08 -17.86 17.17
C ASP A 99 6.35 -18.62 17.55
N LEU A 100 6.36 -19.35 18.66
CA LEU A 100 7.52 -20.14 19.08
C LEU A 100 7.83 -21.26 18.08
N LEU A 101 6.82 -21.94 17.54
CA LEU A 101 7.01 -22.95 16.50
C LEU A 101 7.54 -22.33 15.21
N SER A 102 7.05 -21.14 14.83
CA SER A 102 7.55 -20.36 13.69
C SER A 102 9.03 -20.00 13.87
N ALA A 103 9.39 -19.51 15.06
CA ALA A 103 10.75 -19.19 15.43
C ALA A 103 11.66 -20.42 15.40
N ASN A 104 11.17 -21.58 15.87
CA ASN A 104 11.93 -22.83 15.81
C ASN A 104 12.10 -23.35 14.37
N ALA A 105 11.11 -23.13 13.49
CA ALA A 105 11.26 -23.43 12.07
C ALA A 105 12.31 -22.50 11.45
N LEU A 106 12.25 -21.19 11.69
CA LEU A 106 13.26 -20.22 11.24
C LEU A 106 14.67 -20.59 11.72
N TYR A 107 14.81 -20.97 12.99
CA TYR A 107 16.05 -21.48 13.56
C TYR A 107 16.59 -22.68 12.76
N GLN A 108 15.74 -23.65 12.42
CA GLN A 108 16.12 -24.81 11.62
C GLN A 108 16.54 -24.44 10.19
N VAL A 109 15.89 -23.44 9.57
CA VAL A 109 16.33 -22.92 8.27
C VAL A 109 17.71 -22.27 8.41
N ALA A 110 17.94 -21.45 9.43
CA ALA A 110 19.21 -20.77 9.63
C ALA A 110 20.37 -21.74 9.89
N GLU A 111 20.15 -22.75 10.74
CA GLU A 111 21.14 -23.80 11.02
C GLU A 111 21.49 -24.66 9.79
N SER A 112 20.60 -24.73 8.81
CA SER A 112 20.83 -25.56 7.62
C SER A 112 21.98 -25.06 6.73
N GLY A 113 22.38 -23.79 6.85
CA GLY A 113 23.48 -23.20 6.08
C GLY A 113 23.17 -22.90 4.61
N PHE A 114 21.99 -23.31 4.11
CA PHE A 114 21.54 -23.07 2.73
C PHE A 114 21.38 -21.60 2.35
N SER A 115 21.47 -20.66 3.30
CA SER A 115 21.46 -19.24 2.98
C SER A 115 22.75 -18.80 2.27
N SER A 116 23.90 -19.40 2.60
CA SER A 116 25.21 -19.02 2.04
C SER A 116 25.89 -20.11 1.20
N VAL A 117 25.55 -21.38 1.43
CA VAL A 117 26.15 -22.52 0.74
C VAL A 117 25.05 -23.50 0.33
N THR A 118 24.96 -23.76 -0.96
CA THR A 118 24.04 -24.73 -1.57
C THR A 118 24.85 -25.79 -2.32
N ARG A 119 24.16 -26.72 -2.99
CA ARG A 119 24.83 -27.75 -3.80
C ARG A 119 25.60 -27.15 -4.99
N LEU A 120 25.09 -26.06 -5.57
CA LEU A 120 25.60 -25.47 -6.81
C LEU A 120 26.29 -24.13 -6.62
N PHE A 121 26.32 -23.60 -5.39
CA PHE A 121 26.85 -22.29 -5.09
C PHE A 121 27.40 -22.20 -3.68
N ALA A 122 28.51 -21.50 -3.51
CA ALA A 122 29.03 -21.12 -2.20
C ALA A 122 29.45 -19.66 -2.26
N SER A 123 28.88 -18.83 -1.39
CA SER A 123 29.22 -17.41 -1.32
C SER A 123 30.70 -17.21 -0.96
N PRO A 124 31.41 -16.27 -1.61
CA PRO A 124 32.75 -15.85 -1.19
C PRO A 124 32.76 -15.31 0.24
N ARG A 125 31.59 -14.86 0.74
CA ARG A 125 31.39 -14.24 2.05
C ARG A 125 30.64 -15.15 3.01
N LYS A 126 30.63 -16.46 2.78
CA LYS A 126 29.88 -17.45 3.59
C LYS A 126 30.15 -17.38 5.10
N ASP A 127 31.34 -16.93 5.49
CA ASP A 127 31.74 -16.82 6.90
C ASP A 127 31.07 -15.62 7.60
N LEU A 128 30.58 -14.65 6.83
CA LEU A 128 29.85 -13.48 7.33
C LEU A 128 28.38 -13.83 7.58
N ARG A 129 28.12 -14.53 8.67
CA ARG A 129 26.80 -14.97 9.10
C ARG A 129 26.45 -14.49 10.50
N TRP A 130 25.17 -14.26 10.74
CA TRP A 130 24.65 -14.16 12.10
C TRP A 130 24.38 -15.56 12.66
N SER A 131 24.43 -15.69 13.99
CA SER A 131 24.04 -16.96 14.61
C SER A 131 22.56 -17.21 14.40
N SER A 132 22.17 -18.47 14.27
CA SER A 132 20.76 -18.88 14.16
C SER A 132 19.94 -18.40 15.36
N MET A 133 20.57 -18.32 16.53
CA MET A 133 20.01 -17.71 17.74
C MET A 133 19.72 -16.22 17.58
N ALA A 134 20.65 -15.43 17.02
CA ALA A 134 20.43 -13.99 16.79
C ALA A 134 19.30 -13.74 15.76
N ILE A 135 19.25 -14.53 14.68
CA ILE A 135 18.17 -14.47 13.69
C ILE A 135 16.82 -14.78 14.33
N THR A 136 16.78 -15.84 15.15
CA THR A 136 15.58 -16.27 15.87
C THR A 136 15.12 -15.23 16.89
N ALA A 137 16.05 -14.62 17.62
CA ALA A 137 15.76 -13.53 18.54
C ALA A 137 15.17 -12.32 17.81
N GLY A 138 15.73 -11.98 16.64
CA GLY A 138 15.20 -10.92 15.76
C GLY A 138 13.74 -11.17 15.36
N PHE A 139 13.35 -12.40 15.05
CA PHE A 139 11.96 -12.76 14.78
C PHE A 139 11.08 -12.67 16.03
N LEU A 140 11.52 -13.25 17.16
CA LEU A 140 10.73 -13.37 18.39
C LEU A 140 10.44 -12.04 19.07
N PHE A 141 11.36 -11.08 18.97
CA PHE A 141 11.26 -9.74 19.55
C PHE A 141 10.99 -8.64 18.51
N SER A 142 10.76 -9.00 17.25
CA SER A 142 10.29 -8.05 16.25
C SER A 142 8.94 -7.46 16.70
N PRO A 143 8.79 -6.12 16.70
CA PRO A 143 7.53 -5.49 17.08
C PRO A 143 6.39 -5.97 16.16
N PHE A 144 6.65 -6.21 14.88
CA PHE A 144 5.62 -6.68 13.96
C PHE A 144 5.13 -8.09 14.32
N THR A 145 6.05 -9.03 14.61
CA THR A 145 5.68 -10.39 15.04
C THR A 145 4.89 -10.36 16.34
N VAL A 146 5.35 -9.58 17.33
CA VAL A 146 4.67 -9.44 18.63
C VAL A 146 3.28 -8.83 18.47
N LEU A 147 3.13 -7.77 17.68
CA LEU A 147 1.83 -7.14 17.41
C LEU A 147 0.88 -8.10 16.68
N THR A 148 1.36 -8.85 15.68
CA THR A 148 0.56 -9.89 14.99
C THR A 148 0.07 -10.96 15.95
N CYS A 149 0.93 -11.44 16.86
CA CYS A 149 0.58 -12.42 17.88
C CYS A 149 -0.50 -11.90 18.83
N ILE A 150 -0.33 -10.68 19.36
CA ILE A 150 -1.28 -10.10 20.32
C ILE A 150 -2.62 -9.80 19.65
N ALA A 151 -2.62 -9.35 18.39
CA ALA A 151 -3.82 -9.17 17.59
C ALA A 151 -4.54 -10.48 17.23
N ARG A 152 -3.91 -11.64 17.50
CA ARG A 152 -4.42 -12.97 17.16
C ARG A 152 -4.72 -13.13 15.66
N SER A 153 -3.95 -12.48 14.81
CA SER A 153 -4.14 -12.55 13.35
C SER A 153 -3.84 -13.95 12.83
N THR A 154 -4.69 -14.52 11.99
CA THR A 154 -4.47 -15.87 11.43
C THR A 154 -3.32 -15.93 10.42
N SER A 155 -2.75 -14.78 10.03
CA SER A 155 -1.48 -14.74 9.28
C SER A 155 -0.34 -15.46 10.00
N SER A 156 -0.35 -15.51 11.35
CA SER A 156 0.67 -16.23 12.11
C SER A 156 0.69 -17.73 11.81
N LEU A 157 -0.48 -18.34 11.58
CA LEU A 157 -0.61 -19.74 11.18
C LEU A 157 -0.04 -19.97 9.78
N THR A 158 -0.36 -19.09 8.83
CA THR A 158 0.21 -19.14 7.48
C THR A 158 1.74 -19.04 7.53
N ASN A 159 2.27 -18.08 8.29
CA ASN A 159 3.71 -17.87 8.46
C ASN A 159 4.41 -19.09 9.08
N LEU A 160 3.79 -19.73 10.09
CA LEU A 160 4.28 -20.98 10.67
C LEU A 160 4.48 -22.06 9.61
N PHE A 161 3.47 -22.26 8.75
CA PHE A 161 3.52 -23.29 7.72
C PHE A 161 4.51 -22.95 6.60
N ILE A 162 4.67 -21.67 6.24
CA ILE A 162 5.70 -21.23 5.28
C ILE A 162 7.10 -21.52 5.84
N LEU A 163 7.40 -21.11 7.07
CA LEU A 163 8.70 -21.34 7.70
C LEU A 163 8.96 -22.83 7.91
N THR A 164 7.94 -23.59 8.26
CA THR A 164 8.02 -25.05 8.38
C THR A 164 8.32 -25.69 7.02
N ALA A 165 7.68 -25.25 5.94
CA ALA A 165 7.97 -25.72 4.59
C ALA A 165 9.44 -25.44 4.20
N MET A 166 9.94 -24.23 4.47
CA MET A 166 11.35 -23.88 4.27
C MET A 166 12.29 -24.79 5.07
N ALA A 167 11.99 -25.02 6.35
CA ALA A 167 12.82 -25.86 7.24
C ALA A 167 12.81 -27.33 6.81
N LYS A 168 11.67 -27.86 6.38
CA LYS A 168 11.55 -29.25 5.93
C LYS A 168 12.12 -29.47 4.54
N ALA A 169 12.05 -28.46 3.66
CA ALA A 169 12.77 -28.47 2.41
C ALA A 169 14.29 -28.53 2.64
N SER A 170 14.85 -27.67 3.50
CA SER A 170 16.29 -27.67 3.79
C SER A 170 16.79 -28.95 4.47
N GLN A 171 15.91 -29.70 5.15
CA GLN A 171 16.23 -30.99 5.77
C GLN A 171 16.08 -32.20 4.82
N GLY A 172 15.57 -32.00 3.61
CA GLY A 172 15.27 -33.11 2.68
C GLY A 172 14.03 -33.92 3.06
N ALA A 173 13.13 -33.39 3.89
CA ALA A 173 11.97 -34.10 4.45
C ALA A 173 10.70 -33.92 3.60
N SER A 174 10.57 -34.73 2.54
CA SER A 174 9.51 -34.61 1.52
C SER A 174 8.09 -34.56 2.04
N PHE A 175 7.67 -35.51 2.88
CA PHE A 175 6.27 -35.62 3.31
C PHE A 175 5.84 -34.39 4.11
N THR A 176 6.63 -34.01 5.11
CA THR A 176 6.34 -32.83 5.94
C THR A 176 6.47 -31.52 5.16
N PHE A 177 7.37 -31.45 4.16
CA PHE A 177 7.46 -30.31 3.25
C PHE A 177 6.17 -30.15 2.43
N ILE A 178 5.69 -31.24 1.82
CA ILE A 178 4.45 -31.23 1.03
C ILE A 178 3.28 -30.80 1.90
N PHE A 179 3.12 -31.41 3.07
CA PHE A 179 2.05 -31.08 4.00
C PHE A 179 2.11 -29.62 4.46
N ALA A 180 3.28 -29.13 4.87
CA ALA A 180 3.42 -27.75 5.32
C ALA A 180 3.13 -26.75 4.20
N THR A 181 3.60 -27.00 2.98
CA THR A 181 3.33 -26.13 1.83
C THR A 181 1.86 -26.16 1.45
N ALA A 182 1.19 -27.32 1.57
CA ALA A 182 -0.24 -27.45 1.30
C ALA A 182 -1.07 -26.65 2.32
N PHE A 183 -0.77 -26.74 3.61
CA PHE A 183 -1.43 -25.93 4.64
C PHE A 183 -1.20 -24.43 4.46
N ALA A 184 0.03 -24.01 4.14
CA ALA A 184 0.32 -22.60 3.84
C ALA A 184 -0.52 -22.10 2.66
N SER A 185 -0.60 -22.89 1.58
CA SER A 185 -1.36 -22.58 0.35
C SER A 185 -2.89 -22.70 0.53
N TYR A 186 -3.32 -23.45 1.54
CA TYR A 186 -4.72 -23.61 1.91
C TYR A 186 -5.21 -22.43 2.76
N PHE A 187 -4.40 -21.93 3.70
CA PHE A 187 -4.76 -20.75 4.50
C PHE A 187 -4.66 -19.44 3.74
N ALA A 188 -3.66 -19.30 2.86
CA ALA A 188 -3.52 -18.19 1.93
C ALA A 188 -3.19 -18.73 0.55
N MET A 189 -3.65 -18.10 -0.52
CA MET A 189 -3.42 -18.62 -1.88
C MET A 189 -1.98 -18.43 -2.38
N HIS A 190 -1.35 -17.29 -2.08
CA HIS A 190 -0.05 -16.91 -2.63
C HIS A 190 1.15 -17.82 -2.26
N PRO A 191 1.21 -18.50 -1.10
CA PRO A 191 2.31 -19.42 -0.77
C PRO A 191 2.45 -20.59 -1.74
N ILE A 192 1.45 -20.87 -2.58
CA ILE A 192 1.57 -21.85 -3.67
C ILE A 192 2.75 -21.53 -4.60
N LEU A 193 3.07 -20.25 -4.77
CA LEU A 193 4.18 -19.77 -5.58
C LEU A 193 5.55 -20.03 -4.93
N LEU A 194 5.62 -20.42 -3.65
CA LEU A 194 6.85 -20.87 -3.01
C LEU A 194 7.18 -22.32 -3.34
N PHE A 195 6.22 -23.11 -3.84
CA PHE A 195 6.44 -24.54 -4.09
C PHE A 195 7.62 -24.80 -5.05
N PRO A 196 7.77 -24.11 -6.21
CA PRO A 196 8.88 -24.37 -7.13
C PRO A 196 10.28 -24.14 -6.54
N PRO A 197 10.62 -22.96 -5.95
CA PRO A 197 11.95 -22.77 -5.37
C PRO A 197 12.19 -23.66 -4.15
N LEU A 198 11.18 -23.95 -3.33
CA LEU A 198 11.35 -24.87 -2.19
C LEU A 198 11.50 -26.33 -2.63
N MET A 199 10.93 -26.73 -3.75
CA MET A 199 11.16 -28.04 -4.34
C MET A 199 12.61 -28.17 -4.86
N VAL A 200 13.18 -27.10 -5.44
CA VAL A 200 14.61 -27.06 -5.80
C VAL A 200 15.48 -27.16 -4.56
N LEU A 201 15.15 -26.43 -3.48
CA LEU A 201 15.85 -26.54 -2.20
C LEU A 201 15.79 -27.96 -1.63
N LEU A 202 14.62 -28.60 -1.66
CA LEU A 202 14.43 -29.98 -1.21
C LEU A 202 15.26 -30.98 -2.04
N TYR A 203 15.32 -30.78 -3.35
CA TYR A 203 16.13 -31.59 -4.26
C TYR A 203 17.61 -31.50 -3.89
N ASP A 204 18.12 -30.28 -3.70
CA ASP A 204 19.51 -30.04 -3.31
C ASP A 204 19.84 -30.64 -1.95
N ALA A 205 18.95 -30.47 -0.96
CA ALA A 205 19.12 -31.05 0.37
C ALA A 205 19.19 -32.59 0.34
N LYS A 206 18.34 -33.24 -0.46
CA LYS A 206 18.38 -34.70 -0.64
C LYS A 206 19.61 -35.16 -1.39
N ALA A 207 20.02 -34.43 -2.43
CA ALA A 207 21.22 -34.76 -3.19
C ALA A 207 22.48 -34.70 -2.33
N LEU A 208 22.59 -33.67 -1.48
CA LEU A 208 23.70 -33.54 -0.51
C LEU A 208 23.65 -34.62 0.56
N LYS A 209 22.48 -34.90 1.14
CA LYS A 209 22.30 -35.91 2.20
C LYS A 209 22.61 -37.32 1.73
N ASN A 210 22.16 -37.69 0.54
CA ASN A 210 22.34 -39.03 -0.02
C ASN A 210 23.62 -39.18 -0.84
N LYS A 211 24.39 -38.10 -1.03
CA LYS A 211 25.56 -38.02 -1.92
C LYS A 211 25.28 -38.49 -3.36
N SER A 212 24.02 -38.45 -3.79
CA SER A 212 23.54 -38.89 -5.10
C SER A 212 22.31 -38.10 -5.50
N THR A 213 22.22 -37.75 -6.78
CA THR A 213 21.12 -36.95 -7.33
C THR A 213 19.90 -37.83 -7.63
N PRO A 214 18.72 -37.53 -7.07
CA PRO A 214 17.48 -38.19 -7.47
C PRO A 214 17.19 -37.97 -8.95
N ASN A 215 16.47 -38.92 -9.58
CA ASN A 215 15.96 -38.71 -10.93
C ASN A 215 15.00 -37.50 -10.95
N THR A 216 15.37 -36.45 -11.68
CA THR A 216 14.67 -35.17 -11.72
C THR A 216 13.20 -35.29 -12.11
N THR A 217 12.88 -36.06 -13.15
CA THR A 217 11.48 -36.16 -13.65
C THR A 217 10.59 -36.85 -12.63
N SER A 218 11.04 -38.00 -12.11
CA SER A 218 10.34 -38.72 -11.05
C SER A 218 10.20 -37.87 -9.78
N PHE A 219 11.24 -37.11 -9.41
CA PHE A 219 11.20 -36.23 -8.25
C PHE A 219 10.14 -35.14 -8.40
N VAL A 220 10.13 -34.42 -9.54
CA VAL A 220 9.17 -33.35 -9.80
C VAL A 220 7.73 -33.90 -9.83
N VAL A 221 7.50 -35.01 -10.55
CA VAL A 221 6.17 -35.62 -10.66
C VAL A 221 5.65 -36.07 -9.30
N THR A 222 6.47 -36.79 -8.52
CA THR A 222 6.05 -37.33 -7.21
C THR A 222 5.70 -36.24 -6.22
N HIS A 223 6.50 -35.16 -6.14
CA HIS A 223 6.25 -34.08 -5.18
C HIS A 223 5.10 -33.18 -5.63
N THR A 224 4.98 -32.92 -6.93
CA THR A 224 3.87 -32.12 -7.48
C THR A 224 2.55 -32.87 -7.29
N LEU A 225 2.51 -34.17 -7.60
CA LEU A 225 1.33 -34.99 -7.36
C LEU A 225 0.98 -35.06 -5.88
N GLY A 226 1.97 -35.27 -5.01
CA GLY A 226 1.75 -35.27 -3.56
C GLY A 226 1.19 -33.95 -3.05
N PHE A 227 1.65 -32.82 -3.59
CA PHE A 227 1.15 -31.49 -3.26
C PHE A 227 -0.29 -31.26 -3.73
N VAL A 228 -0.61 -31.64 -4.97
CA VAL A 228 -1.98 -31.57 -5.50
C VAL A 228 -2.93 -32.44 -4.69
N VAL A 229 -2.52 -33.66 -4.34
CA VAL A 229 -3.32 -34.57 -3.50
C VAL A 229 -3.51 -33.99 -2.10
N ALA A 230 -2.47 -33.42 -1.49
CA ALA A 230 -2.57 -32.82 -0.15
C ALA A 230 -3.53 -31.62 -0.13
N ILE A 231 -3.43 -30.69 -1.09
CA ILE A 231 -4.38 -29.57 -1.20
C ILE A 231 -5.79 -30.10 -1.50
N GLY A 232 -5.93 -31.02 -2.45
CA GLY A 232 -7.21 -31.64 -2.79
C GLY A 232 -7.89 -32.28 -1.57
N ALA A 233 -7.13 -32.97 -0.72
CA ALA A 233 -7.62 -33.55 0.52
C ALA A 233 -8.08 -32.48 1.53
N LEU A 234 -7.36 -31.36 1.67
CA LEU A 234 -7.76 -30.25 2.53
C LEU A 234 -9.05 -29.59 2.05
N LEU A 235 -9.17 -29.37 0.74
CA LEU A 235 -10.37 -28.80 0.13
C LEU A 235 -11.57 -29.76 0.21
N ALA A 236 -11.37 -31.06 -0.05
CA ALA A 236 -12.42 -32.07 0.08
C ALA A 236 -12.87 -32.23 1.54
N GLY A 237 -11.93 -32.25 2.49
CA GLY A 237 -12.25 -32.26 3.92
C GLY A 237 -13.00 -31.01 4.37
N SER A 238 -12.69 -29.86 3.76
CA SER A 238 -13.41 -28.61 3.97
C SER A 238 -14.84 -28.69 3.44
N ALA A 239 -15.04 -29.19 2.22
CA ALA A 239 -16.36 -29.37 1.62
C ALA A 239 -17.22 -30.37 2.41
N PHE A 240 -16.61 -31.44 2.93
CA PHE A 240 -17.28 -32.38 3.81
C PHE A 240 -17.70 -31.74 5.13
N LEU A 241 -16.85 -30.90 5.72
CA LEU A 241 -17.12 -30.18 6.96
C LEU A 241 -18.25 -29.15 6.80
N THR A 242 -18.25 -28.37 5.71
CA THR A 242 -19.25 -27.32 5.46
C THR A 242 -20.52 -27.84 4.79
N GLY A 243 -20.49 -29.06 4.23
CA GLY A 243 -21.57 -29.61 3.43
C GLY A 243 -21.73 -28.96 2.04
N SER A 244 -20.82 -28.05 1.66
CA SER A 244 -20.89 -27.32 0.38
C SER A 244 -19.50 -26.86 -0.09
N TRP A 245 -19.40 -26.50 -1.38
CA TRP A 245 -18.19 -25.92 -1.98
C TRP A 245 -18.18 -24.37 -1.95
N ASP A 246 -19.19 -23.74 -1.36
CA ASP A 246 -19.38 -22.29 -1.40
C ASP A 246 -18.23 -21.53 -0.72
N PHE A 247 -17.57 -22.18 0.24
CA PHE A 247 -16.38 -21.65 0.90
C PHE A 247 -15.25 -21.31 -0.09
N LEU A 248 -15.19 -21.95 -1.27
CA LEU A 248 -14.17 -21.64 -2.29
C LEU A 248 -14.29 -20.20 -2.77
N GLY A 249 -15.51 -19.77 -3.11
CA GLY A 249 -15.79 -18.39 -3.51
C GLY A 249 -15.59 -17.43 -2.34
N ALA A 250 -16.09 -17.78 -1.17
CA ALA A 250 -16.04 -16.91 0.01
C ALA A 250 -14.63 -16.76 0.63
N THR A 251 -13.74 -17.75 0.45
CA THR A 251 -12.37 -17.75 1.01
C THR A 251 -11.31 -17.34 -0.02
N TYR A 252 -11.35 -17.95 -1.21
CA TYR A 252 -10.34 -17.73 -2.25
C TYR A 252 -10.84 -16.76 -3.32
N GLY A 253 -12.12 -16.83 -3.68
CA GLY A 253 -12.75 -15.87 -4.61
C GLY A 253 -12.65 -14.42 -4.11
N VAL A 254 -12.91 -14.18 -2.83
CA VAL A 254 -12.76 -12.85 -2.20
C VAL A 254 -11.32 -12.33 -2.27
N ARG A 255 -10.32 -13.21 -2.26
CA ARG A 255 -8.91 -12.82 -2.45
C ARG A 255 -8.64 -12.45 -3.90
N LEU A 256 -9.16 -13.22 -4.85
CA LEU A 256 -8.94 -13.02 -6.28
C LEU A 256 -9.68 -11.80 -6.84
N LEU A 257 -10.96 -11.66 -6.49
CA LEU A 257 -11.87 -10.64 -7.02
C LEU A 257 -11.86 -9.36 -6.17
N MET A 258 -11.26 -9.40 -4.98
CA MET A 258 -11.11 -8.27 -4.07
C MET A 258 -12.39 -7.42 -3.85
N PRO A 259 -13.55 -8.02 -3.52
CA PRO A 259 -14.79 -7.27 -3.33
C PRO A 259 -14.74 -6.37 -2.09
N ASP A 260 -13.94 -6.73 -1.08
CA ASP A 260 -13.74 -5.94 0.13
C ASP A 260 -12.53 -5.01 -0.05
N LEU A 261 -12.78 -3.71 -0.12
CA LEU A 261 -11.74 -2.69 -0.30
C LEU A 261 -11.35 -2.02 1.03
N THR A 262 -11.58 -2.71 2.17
CA THR A 262 -11.15 -2.23 3.48
C THR A 262 -9.66 -1.82 3.44
N PRO A 263 -9.31 -0.62 3.91
CA PRO A 263 -7.94 -0.14 3.91
C PRO A 263 -7.00 -1.13 4.60
N ASN A 264 -5.77 -1.21 4.09
CA ASN A 264 -4.68 -2.02 4.65
C ASN A 264 -3.34 -1.42 4.22
N VAL A 265 -2.22 -2.08 4.54
CA VAL A 265 -0.87 -1.57 4.18
C VAL A 265 -0.50 -1.78 2.71
N GLY A 266 -1.37 -2.42 1.93
CA GLY A 266 -1.14 -2.79 0.54
C GLY A 266 -1.54 -1.73 -0.48
N LEU A 267 -1.12 -1.97 -1.71
CA LEU A 267 -1.30 -1.05 -2.84
C LEU A 267 -2.68 -1.14 -3.51
N TRP A 268 -3.42 -2.22 -3.26
CA TRP A 268 -4.59 -2.55 -4.06
C TRP A 268 -5.84 -1.76 -3.65
N TRP A 269 -6.11 -1.67 -2.35
CA TRP A 269 -7.42 -1.19 -1.85
C TRP A 269 -7.78 0.20 -2.38
N TYR A 270 -6.85 1.14 -2.32
CA TYR A 270 -7.10 2.51 -2.76
C TYR A 270 -7.19 2.62 -4.29
N PHE A 271 -6.30 1.93 -5.01
CA PHE A 271 -6.32 1.90 -6.47
C PHE A 271 -7.65 1.36 -7.02
N PHE A 272 -8.18 0.30 -6.42
CA PHE A 272 -9.46 -0.28 -6.84
C PHE A 272 -10.69 0.48 -6.34
N ILE A 273 -10.55 1.35 -5.32
CA ILE A 273 -11.61 2.32 -4.98
C ILE A 273 -11.75 3.39 -6.07
N GLU A 274 -10.65 3.85 -6.64
CA GLU A 274 -10.68 4.89 -7.68
C GLU A 274 -10.92 4.35 -9.10
N MET A 275 -10.82 3.04 -9.29
CA MET A 275 -10.94 2.41 -10.61
C MET A 275 -12.41 2.37 -11.08
N PHE A 276 -12.63 2.73 -12.34
CA PHE A 276 -13.94 2.52 -12.97
C PHE A 276 -14.24 1.03 -13.13
N ASP A 277 -15.49 0.64 -12.87
CA ASP A 277 -15.95 -0.76 -12.92
C ASP A 277 -15.61 -1.45 -14.25
N SER A 278 -15.72 -0.74 -15.38
CA SER A 278 -15.43 -1.29 -16.71
C SER A 278 -13.98 -1.78 -16.89
N PHE A 279 -13.03 -1.26 -16.11
CA PHE A 279 -11.62 -1.65 -16.17
C PHE A 279 -11.18 -2.54 -15.01
N ARG A 280 -12.06 -2.79 -14.03
CA ARG A 280 -11.73 -3.50 -12.79
C ARG A 280 -11.14 -4.88 -13.04
N GLU A 281 -11.83 -5.71 -13.83
CA GLU A 281 -11.37 -7.08 -14.13
C GLU A 281 -10.03 -7.11 -14.88
N PHE A 282 -9.82 -6.16 -15.80
CA PHE A 282 -8.54 -6.01 -16.51
C PHE A 282 -7.40 -5.74 -15.52
N PHE A 283 -7.56 -4.76 -14.62
CA PHE A 283 -6.53 -4.42 -13.66
C PHE A 283 -6.33 -5.50 -12.58
N LEU A 284 -7.37 -6.22 -12.16
CA LEU A 284 -7.22 -7.40 -11.31
C LEU A 284 -6.29 -8.43 -11.97
N GLY A 285 -6.50 -8.70 -13.25
CA GLY A 285 -5.62 -9.57 -14.04
C GLY A 285 -4.17 -9.07 -14.11
N VAL A 286 -3.97 -7.77 -14.36
CA VAL A 286 -2.63 -7.15 -14.42
C VAL A 286 -1.90 -7.25 -13.08
N PHE A 287 -2.55 -6.94 -11.97
CA PHE A 287 -1.91 -6.98 -10.65
C PHE A 287 -1.56 -8.41 -10.23
N TRP A 288 -2.45 -9.39 -10.48
CA TRP A 288 -2.14 -10.80 -10.22
C TRP A 288 -1.02 -11.31 -11.11
N LEU A 289 -1.04 -10.98 -12.40
CA LEU A 289 0.04 -11.34 -13.32
C LEU A 289 1.37 -10.73 -12.86
N HIS A 290 1.37 -9.48 -12.41
CA HIS A 290 2.55 -8.82 -11.88
C HIS A 290 3.10 -9.59 -10.66
N ALA A 291 2.27 -9.86 -9.65
CA ALA A 291 2.68 -10.60 -8.46
C ALA A 291 3.18 -12.03 -8.79
N ALA A 292 2.50 -12.75 -9.68
CA ALA A 292 2.84 -14.12 -10.04
C ALA A 292 4.09 -14.23 -10.95
N SER A 293 4.38 -13.22 -11.76
CA SER A 293 5.48 -13.25 -12.74
C SER A 293 6.87 -13.37 -12.12
N TYR A 294 7.04 -12.92 -10.87
CA TYR A 294 8.30 -12.99 -10.14
C TYR A 294 8.74 -14.43 -9.85
N MET A 295 7.79 -15.34 -9.59
CA MET A 295 8.11 -16.73 -9.24
C MET A 295 8.92 -17.45 -10.32
N PRO A 296 8.47 -17.56 -11.58
CA PRO A 296 9.24 -18.26 -12.61
C PRO A 296 10.53 -17.52 -12.93
N GLY A 297 10.50 -16.18 -13.01
CA GLY A 297 11.68 -15.37 -13.32
C GLY A 297 12.80 -15.54 -12.31
N LEU A 298 12.49 -15.44 -11.02
CA LEU A 298 13.48 -15.58 -9.95
C LEU A 298 13.93 -17.04 -9.79
N THR A 299 13.02 -18.01 -9.89
CA THR A 299 13.37 -19.43 -9.74
C THR A 299 14.31 -19.90 -10.85
N ILE A 300 14.11 -19.45 -12.09
CA ILE A 300 15.00 -19.79 -13.20
C ILE A 300 16.34 -19.07 -13.04
N ARG A 301 16.32 -17.75 -12.78
CA ARG A 301 17.54 -16.92 -12.74
C ARG A 301 18.45 -17.26 -11.56
N LEU A 302 17.90 -17.47 -10.38
CA LEU A 302 18.63 -17.69 -9.13
C LEU A 302 18.45 -19.13 -8.62
N HIS A 303 18.32 -20.10 -9.53
CA HIS A 303 18.13 -21.52 -9.18
C HIS A 303 19.27 -22.10 -8.32
N LYS A 304 20.46 -21.50 -8.35
CA LYS A 304 21.60 -21.88 -7.50
C LYS A 304 21.41 -21.49 -6.02
N GLN A 305 20.52 -20.54 -5.75
CA GLN A 305 20.21 -20.02 -4.40
C GLN A 305 18.69 -20.09 -4.12
N PRO A 306 18.10 -21.29 -4.10
CA PRO A 306 16.65 -21.47 -4.03
C PRO A 306 16.02 -20.93 -2.73
N LEU A 307 16.74 -20.98 -1.60
CA LEU A 307 16.26 -20.42 -0.34
C LEU A 307 16.17 -18.89 -0.40
N PHE A 308 17.11 -18.22 -1.08
CA PHE A 308 17.04 -16.78 -1.31
C PHE A 308 15.86 -16.42 -2.21
N VAL A 309 15.57 -17.21 -3.24
CA VAL A 309 14.37 -17.02 -4.08
C VAL A 309 13.10 -17.10 -3.24
N ALA A 310 12.99 -18.10 -2.36
CA ALA A 310 11.84 -18.22 -1.47
C ALA A 310 11.71 -17.02 -0.51
N CYS A 311 12.82 -16.53 0.05
CA CYS A 311 12.86 -15.30 0.84
C CYS A 311 12.39 -14.09 0.01
N ALA A 312 12.94 -13.88 -1.19
CA ALA A 312 12.56 -12.77 -2.06
C ALA A 312 11.07 -12.80 -2.41
N LEU A 313 10.49 -13.98 -2.67
CA LEU A 313 9.07 -14.12 -2.94
C LEU A 313 8.18 -13.75 -1.74
N THR A 314 8.61 -14.01 -0.49
CA THR A 314 7.86 -13.50 0.67
C THR A 314 7.83 -11.96 0.71
N GLY A 315 8.90 -11.30 0.26
CA GLY A 315 8.92 -9.85 0.07
C GLY A 315 7.99 -9.38 -1.05
N VAL A 316 7.97 -10.09 -2.19
CA VAL A 316 7.01 -9.84 -3.27
C VAL A 316 5.58 -9.95 -2.76
N PHE A 317 5.26 -10.95 -1.92
CA PHE A 317 3.92 -11.11 -1.38
C PHE A 317 3.54 -9.98 -0.42
N ALA A 318 4.45 -9.56 0.44
CA ALA A 318 4.23 -8.45 1.36
C ALA A 318 3.98 -7.09 0.65
N ILE A 319 4.41 -6.94 -0.61
CA ILE A 319 4.26 -5.71 -1.40
C ILE A 319 3.07 -5.78 -2.36
N PHE A 320 2.92 -6.90 -3.08
CA PHE A 320 2.08 -6.98 -4.28
C PHE A 320 0.82 -7.85 -4.13
N THR A 321 0.54 -8.42 -2.95
CA THR A 321 -0.75 -9.12 -2.71
C THR A 321 -1.87 -8.12 -2.37
N PRO A 322 -3.16 -8.51 -2.48
CA PRO A 322 -4.29 -7.62 -2.25
C PRO A 322 -4.52 -7.23 -0.77
N TYR A 323 -4.27 -8.15 0.16
CA TYR A 323 -4.53 -7.94 1.58
C TYR A 323 -3.29 -8.18 2.45
N PRO A 324 -2.15 -7.51 2.18
CA PRO A 324 -0.96 -7.66 2.98
C PRO A 324 -1.18 -7.00 4.34
N SER A 325 -0.43 -7.49 5.32
CA SER A 325 -0.41 -7.03 6.70
C SER A 325 1.02 -6.89 7.18
N ILE A 326 1.22 -6.29 8.36
CA ILE A 326 2.55 -6.28 8.99
C ILE A 326 3.09 -7.68 9.27
N ALA A 327 2.23 -8.71 9.31
CA ALA A 327 2.66 -10.11 9.49
C ALA A 327 3.45 -10.62 8.27
N ASP A 328 3.05 -10.21 7.06
CA ASP A 328 3.73 -10.58 5.81
C ASP A 328 5.09 -9.89 5.72
N ALA A 329 5.14 -8.60 6.13
CA ALA A 329 6.39 -7.87 6.24
C ALA A 329 7.31 -8.44 7.34
N ALA A 330 6.76 -8.84 8.50
CA ALA A 330 7.52 -9.48 9.57
C ALA A 330 8.19 -10.77 9.10
N LEU A 331 7.47 -11.60 8.34
CA LEU A 331 8.02 -12.82 7.75
C LEU A 331 9.22 -12.50 6.85
N TYR A 332 9.05 -11.60 5.87
CA TYR A 332 10.14 -11.22 4.97
C TYR A 332 11.34 -10.64 5.72
N LEU A 333 11.10 -9.64 6.58
CA LEU A 333 12.16 -8.96 7.33
C LEU A 333 12.89 -9.88 8.31
N SER A 334 12.26 -10.98 8.76
CA SER A 334 12.93 -11.99 9.59
C SER A 334 13.84 -12.93 8.80
N LEU A 335 13.56 -13.14 7.51
CA LEU A 335 14.35 -13.98 6.62
C LEU A 335 15.58 -13.25 6.06
N VAL A 336 15.48 -11.94 5.80
CA VAL A 336 16.60 -11.11 5.29
C VAL A 336 17.90 -11.24 6.11
N PRO A 337 17.87 -11.18 7.46
CA PRO A 337 19.00 -11.47 8.35
C PRO A 337 19.80 -12.74 8.05
N MET A 338 19.17 -13.77 7.50
CA MET A 338 19.84 -15.03 7.15
C MET A 338 20.90 -14.87 6.06
N PHE A 339 20.77 -13.80 5.27
CA PHE A 339 21.64 -13.46 4.15
C PHE A 339 22.63 -12.35 4.53
N ARG A 340 23.13 -12.36 5.76
CA ARG A 340 24.10 -11.37 6.28
C ARG A 340 25.34 -11.19 5.38
N HIS A 341 25.73 -12.22 4.63
CA HIS A 341 26.82 -12.19 3.66
C HIS A 341 26.54 -11.25 2.45
N LEU A 342 25.27 -10.96 2.16
CA LEU A 342 24.84 -10.02 1.11
C LEU A 342 24.86 -8.56 1.57
N PHE A 343 24.79 -8.28 2.87
CA PHE A 343 24.66 -6.91 3.39
C PHE A 343 25.80 -5.98 2.96
N PRO A 344 27.08 -6.40 2.87
CA PRO A 344 28.14 -5.53 2.35
C PRO A 344 27.97 -5.12 0.88
N LEU A 345 27.13 -5.82 0.12
CA LEU A 345 26.84 -5.54 -1.29
C LEU A 345 25.58 -4.68 -1.46
N MET A 346 24.78 -4.54 -0.40
CA MET A 346 23.60 -3.69 -0.37
C MET A 346 24.00 -2.22 -0.23
N ARG A 347 23.37 -1.33 -0.99
CA ARG A 347 23.72 0.11 -1.04
C ARG A 347 22.74 1.01 -0.32
N TYR A 348 21.46 0.63 -0.28
CA TYR A 348 20.36 1.49 0.15
C TYR A 348 19.81 1.10 1.52
N THR A 349 20.55 0.33 2.31
CA THR A 349 20.12 -0.20 3.61
C THR A 349 19.69 0.89 4.59
N PHE A 350 20.40 2.02 4.66
CA PHE A 350 20.01 3.15 5.52
C PHE A 350 18.67 3.74 5.09
N LEU A 351 18.53 4.10 3.81
CA LEU A 351 17.28 4.65 3.26
C LEU A 351 16.11 3.69 3.46
N ALA A 352 16.33 2.41 3.21
CA ALA A 352 15.30 1.38 3.34
C ALA A 352 14.84 1.23 4.80
N SER A 353 15.78 1.07 5.74
CA SER A 353 15.48 0.94 7.17
C SER A 353 14.82 2.19 7.76
N ALA A 354 15.31 3.38 7.40
CA ALA A 354 14.69 4.65 7.79
C ALA A 354 13.26 4.77 7.26
N SER A 355 12.99 4.33 6.02
CA SER A 355 11.65 4.37 5.44
C SER A 355 10.66 3.45 6.17
N ILE A 356 11.09 2.24 6.54
CA ILE A 356 10.26 1.30 7.33
C ILE A 356 9.98 1.87 8.72
N LEU A 357 10.98 2.45 9.39
CA LEU A 357 10.78 3.09 10.69
C LEU A 357 9.79 4.26 10.59
N TYR A 358 10.05 5.19 9.66
CA TYR A 358 9.21 6.36 9.41
C TYR A 358 7.74 5.99 9.19
N THR A 359 7.48 4.99 8.33
CA THR A 359 6.14 4.53 8.00
C THR A 359 5.48 3.76 9.13
N SER A 360 6.24 3.02 9.95
CA SER A 360 5.71 2.32 11.13
C SER A 360 5.19 3.27 12.20
N PHE A 361 5.82 4.43 12.36
CA PHE A 361 5.37 5.45 13.32
C PHE A 361 4.21 6.29 12.76
N LEU A 362 4.29 6.74 11.51
CA LEU A 362 3.28 7.65 10.94
C LEU A 362 2.04 6.94 10.39
N GLY A 363 2.13 5.68 9.97
CA GLY A 363 1.00 4.91 9.45
C GLY A 363 -0.22 4.95 10.35
N PRO A 364 -0.10 4.51 11.62
CA PRO A 364 -1.20 4.54 12.58
C PRO A 364 -1.71 5.95 12.88
N ALA A 365 -0.83 6.95 12.88
CA ALA A 365 -1.20 8.34 13.11
C ALA A 365 -2.06 8.88 11.94
N PHE A 366 -1.67 8.63 10.70
CA PHE A 366 -2.42 9.06 9.53
C PHE A 366 -3.74 8.32 9.38
N TYR A 367 -3.79 7.02 9.71
CA TYR A 367 -5.05 6.30 9.80
C TYR A 367 -5.97 6.92 10.85
N HIS A 368 -5.43 7.28 12.02
CA HIS A 368 -6.21 7.88 13.08
C HIS A 368 -6.74 9.27 12.71
N LEU A 369 -5.91 10.12 12.11
CA LEU A 369 -6.32 11.45 11.65
C LEU A 369 -7.45 11.37 10.62
N TRP A 370 -7.42 10.35 9.76
CA TRP A 370 -8.46 10.12 8.77
C TRP A 370 -9.75 9.57 9.38
N VAL A 371 -9.69 8.41 10.06
CA VAL A 371 -10.89 7.66 10.45
C VAL A 371 -11.52 8.19 11.74
N TYR A 372 -10.71 8.61 12.72
CA TYR A 372 -11.22 8.96 14.05
C TYR A 372 -11.24 10.46 14.29
N ALA A 373 -10.17 11.18 13.95
CA ALA A 373 -10.11 12.63 14.19
C ALA A 373 -10.85 13.45 13.11
N GLY A 374 -11.08 12.88 11.92
CA GLY A 374 -11.70 13.57 10.78
C GLY A 374 -10.90 14.76 10.24
N SER A 375 -9.66 14.95 10.70
CA SER A 375 -8.78 16.05 10.30
C SER A 375 -7.84 15.70 9.14
N GLY A 376 -7.83 14.43 8.71
CA GLY A 376 -7.10 13.94 7.54
C GLY A 376 -8.04 13.26 6.53
N ASN A 377 -7.60 13.11 5.29
CA ASN A 377 -8.29 12.32 4.27
C ASN A 377 -7.60 10.96 4.04
N ALA A 378 -8.28 10.07 3.31
CA ALA A 378 -7.77 8.76 2.94
C ALA A 378 -6.41 8.82 2.23
N ASN A 379 -6.18 9.90 1.50
CA ASN A 379 -4.98 10.15 0.70
C ASN A 379 -3.72 10.21 1.57
N PHE A 380 -3.80 10.74 2.80
CA PHE A 380 -2.65 10.73 3.72
C PHE A 380 -2.28 9.31 4.15
N PHE A 381 -3.26 8.49 4.52
CA PHE A 381 -3.01 7.10 4.88
C PHE A 381 -2.49 6.30 3.68
N TYR A 382 -3.08 6.49 2.50
CA TYR A 382 -2.57 5.81 1.30
C TYR A 382 -1.15 6.27 0.94
N ALA A 383 -0.84 7.56 1.01
CA ALA A 383 0.50 8.07 0.74
C ALA A 383 1.57 7.44 1.65
N ILE A 384 1.30 7.25 2.94
CA ILE A 384 2.26 6.58 3.82
C ILE A 384 2.37 5.08 3.53
N THR A 385 1.29 4.43 3.09
CA THR A 385 1.38 3.03 2.61
C THR A 385 2.21 2.90 1.32
N LEU A 386 2.19 3.90 0.43
CA LEU A 386 3.10 3.95 -0.73
C LEU A 386 4.57 4.04 -0.30
N VAL A 387 4.88 4.85 0.73
CA VAL A 387 6.24 4.92 1.29
C VAL A 387 6.62 3.59 1.96
N TRP A 388 5.68 2.92 2.63
CA TRP A 388 5.90 1.59 3.23
C TRP A 388 6.26 0.56 2.16
N SER A 389 5.46 0.48 1.09
CA SER A 389 5.72 -0.41 -0.04
C SER A 389 7.01 -0.05 -0.77
N LEU A 390 7.35 1.24 -0.90
CA LEU A 390 8.62 1.69 -1.46
C LEU A 390 9.81 1.22 -0.60
N GLY A 391 9.73 1.38 0.73
CA GLY A 391 10.75 0.90 1.66
C GLY A 391 10.99 -0.60 1.51
N MET A 392 9.91 -1.39 1.48
CA MET A 392 9.97 -2.84 1.26
C MET A 392 10.54 -3.19 -0.12
N SER A 393 10.15 -2.48 -1.18
CA SER A 393 10.68 -2.63 -2.54
C SER A 393 12.19 -2.33 -2.60
N ILE A 394 12.68 -1.34 -1.85
CA ILE A 394 14.12 -1.04 -1.78
C ILE A 394 14.87 -2.20 -1.12
N ILE A 395 14.37 -2.76 -0.01
CA ILE A 395 15.02 -3.93 0.65
C ILE A 395 15.04 -5.12 -0.31
N LEU A 396 13.90 -5.42 -0.96
CA LEU A 396 13.78 -6.52 -1.91
C LEU A 396 14.69 -6.33 -3.12
N GLY A 397 14.65 -5.15 -3.72
CA GLY A 397 15.50 -4.81 -4.85
C GLY A 397 16.98 -4.89 -4.47
N ASP A 398 17.40 -4.26 -3.38
CA ASP A 398 18.81 -4.16 -3.02
C ASP A 398 19.38 -5.52 -2.61
N SER A 399 18.58 -6.36 -1.94
CA SER A 399 18.96 -7.75 -1.67
C SER A 399 19.06 -8.61 -2.94
N LEU A 400 18.16 -8.43 -3.92
CA LEU A 400 18.27 -9.08 -5.23
C LEU A 400 19.53 -8.65 -6.00
N TYR A 401 19.86 -7.36 -5.99
CA TYR A 401 21.11 -6.86 -6.55
C TYR A 401 22.31 -7.51 -5.90
N ALA A 402 22.33 -7.55 -4.57
CA ALA A 402 23.39 -8.15 -3.79
C ALA A 402 23.56 -9.64 -4.10
N ALA A 403 22.47 -10.41 -4.19
CA ALA A 403 22.53 -11.83 -4.53
C ALA A 403 23.08 -12.08 -5.95
N LEU A 404 22.64 -11.29 -6.93
CA LEU A 404 23.17 -11.36 -8.30
C LEU A 404 24.65 -10.98 -8.36
N ARG A 405 25.05 -9.99 -7.54
CA ARG A 405 26.44 -9.57 -7.41
C ARG A 405 27.29 -10.66 -6.76
N ASP A 406 26.76 -11.37 -5.77
CA ASP A 406 27.45 -12.47 -5.10
C ASP A 406 27.68 -13.65 -6.05
N GLU A 407 26.72 -14.00 -6.92
CA GLU A 407 26.94 -15.00 -7.99
C GLU A 407 28.02 -14.57 -8.97
N LEU A 408 27.99 -13.30 -9.38
CA LEU A 408 28.98 -12.76 -10.32
C LEU A 408 30.39 -12.80 -9.71
N ASP A 409 30.54 -12.52 -8.42
CA ASP A 409 31.82 -12.55 -7.72
C ASP A 409 32.41 -13.98 -7.65
N VAL A 410 31.56 -15.02 -7.70
CA VAL A 410 31.99 -16.43 -7.81
C VAL A 410 32.35 -16.78 -9.25
N GLU A 411 31.53 -16.38 -10.21
CA GLU A 411 31.74 -16.68 -11.63
C GLU A 411 32.94 -15.93 -12.23
N ARG A 412 33.22 -14.72 -11.72
CA ARG A 412 34.28 -13.82 -12.18
C ARG A 412 35.02 -13.16 -11.00
N PRO A 413 35.94 -13.87 -10.34
CA PRO A 413 36.69 -13.35 -9.21
C PRO A 413 37.48 -12.06 -9.53
N GLU A 414 37.90 -11.85 -10.77
CA GLU A 414 38.63 -10.67 -11.24
C GLU A 414 37.82 -9.36 -11.19
N LEU A 415 36.49 -9.48 -11.07
CA LEU A 415 35.55 -8.37 -10.95
C LEU A 415 35.20 -8.06 -9.48
N GLN A 416 35.70 -8.81 -8.51
CA GLN A 416 35.46 -8.54 -7.09
C GLN A 416 35.98 -7.15 -6.72
N GLY A 417 35.19 -6.41 -5.94
CA GLY A 417 35.49 -5.02 -5.55
C GLY A 417 35.39 -3.98 -6.68
N LYS A 418 35.27 -4.38 -7.94
CA LYS A 418 35.12 -3.46 -9.08
C LYS A 418 33.67 -3.09 -9.34
N GLU A 419 33.43 -1.85 -9.75
CA GLU A 419 32.10 -1.40 -10.13
C GLU A 419 31.68 -2.00 -11.48
N VAL A 420 30.62 -2.81 -11.49
CA VAL A 420 30.09 -3.42 -12.72
C VAL A 420 28.87 -2.65 -13.22
N LYS A 421 29.12 -1.71 -14.14
CA LYS A 421 28.11 -0.77 -14.67
C LYS A 421 26.97 -1.47 -15.43
N TRP A 422 27.22 -2.53 -16.21
CA TRP A 422 26.13 -3.22 -16.94
C TRP A 422 25.19 -3.98 -16.01
N LEU A 423 25.70 -4.56 -14.92
CA LEU A 423 24.88 -5.24 -13.93
C LEU A 423 23.96 -4.23 -13.25
N ARG A 424 24.47 -3.02 -12.95
CA ARG A 424 23.67 -1.90 -12.46
C ARG A 424 22.58 -1.50 -13.46
N VAL A 425 22.90 -1.38 -14.74
CA VAL A 425 21.93 -0.99 -15.77
C VAL A 425 20.86 -2.07 -15.98
N ALA A 426 21.24 -3.35 -16.06
CA ALA A 426 20.30 -4.46 -16.19
C ALA A 426 19.40 -4.60 -14.95
N TYR A 427 19.96 -4.43 -13.76
CA TYR A 427 19.20 -4.40 -12.51
C TYR A 427 18.20 -3.25 -12.46
N HIS A 428 18.65 -2.03 -12.79
CA HIS A 428 17.77 -0.88 -12.83
C HIS A 428 16.64 -1.11 -13.83
N ILE A 429 16.91 -1.56 -15.06
CA ILE A 429 15.88 -1.73 -16.09
C ILE A 429 14.90 -2.87 -15.76
N SER A 430 15.36 -4.00 -15.23
CA SER A 430 14.54 -5.22 -15.16
C SER A 430 13.83 -5.47 -13.83
N LEU A 431 14.41 -5.08 -12.68
CA LEU A 431 13.93 -5.50 -11.36
C LEU A 431 13.52 -4.34 -10.45
N VAL A 432 14.11 -3.15 -10.64
CA VAL A 432 13.71 -1.93 -9.90
C VAL A 432 12.77 -1.08 -10.72
N SER A 433 13.10 -0.79 -11.98
CA SER A 433 12.32 0.17 -12.77
C SER A 433 10.90 -0.31 -13.01
N VAL A 434 10.61 -1.60 -13.19
CA VAL A 434 9.24 -2.05 -13.47
C VAL A 434 8.32 -1.89 -12.26
N PRO A 435 8.63 -2.43 -11.06
CA PRO A 435 7.80 -2.20 -9.88
C PRO A 435 7.83 -0.73 -9.43
N LEU A 436 8.95 -0.03 -9.56
CA LEU A 436 9.03 1.40 -9.24
C LEU A 436 8.24 2.25 -10.26
N LEU A 437 8.27 1.95 -11.55
CA LEU A 437 7.44 2.58 -12.58
C LEU A 437 5.98 2.28 -12.35
N PHE A 438 5.63 1.06 -11.93
CA PHE A 438 4.26 0.70 -11.60
C PHE A 438 3.77 1.48 -10.37
N GLN A 439 4.60 1.58 -9.32
CA GLN A 439 4.32 2.41 -8.15
C GLN A 439 4.29 3.92 -8.48
N LEU A 440 5.18 4.40 -9.35
CA LEU A 440 5.21 5.78 -9.84
C LEU A 440 4.02 6.07 -10.75
N LEU A 441 3.58 5.10 -11.56
CA LEU A 441 2.37 5.19 -12.35
C LEU A 441 1.17 5.29 -11.41
N GLN A 442 1.10 4.47 -10.38
CA GLN A 442 0.05 4.59 -9.35
C GLN A 442 0.10 5.94 -8.64
N LEU A 443 1.28 6.42 -8.27
CA LEU A 443 1.45 7.74 -7.65
C LEU A 443 1.06 8.87 -8.61
N THR A 444 1.40 8.76 -9.90
CA THR A 444 1.06 9.76 -10.92
C THR A 444 -0.43 9.76 -11.22
N LEU A 445 -1.04 8.58 -11.35
CA LEU A 445 -2.48 8.43 -11.51
C LEU A 445 -3.21 8.97 -10.28
N PHE A 446 -2.73 8.66 -9.08
CA PHE A 446 -3.23 9.20 -7.82
C PHE A 446 -3.16 10.73 -7.77
N ILE A 447 -2.01 11.33 -8.12
CA ILE A 447 -1.86 12.79 -8.16
C ILE A 447 -2.82 13.38 -9.19
N GLN A 448 -2.86 12.84 -10.40
CA GLN A 448 -3.69 13.36 -11.49
C GLN A 448 -5.20 13.25 -11.19
N PHE A 449 -5.61 12.18 -10.51
CA PHE A 449 -7.00 11.95 -10.15
C PHE A 449 -7.41 12.76 -8.91
N SER A 450 -6.54 12.84 -7.90
CA SER A 450 -6.71 13.70 -6.72
C SER A 450 -6.85 15.17 -7.12
N PHE A 451 -6.02 15.66 -8.04
CA PHE A 451 -6.15 17.03 -8.57
C PHE A 451 -7.48 17.24 -9.29
N ASN A 452 -7.95 16.27 -10.08
CA ASN A 452 -9.25 16.35 -10.76
C ASN A 452 -10.44 16.37 -9.78
N LEU A 453 -10.41 15.56 -8.73
CA LEU A 453 -11.46 15.54 -7.71
C LEU A 453 -11.46 16.82 -6.86
N GLN A 454 -10.27 17.37 -6.54
CA GLN A 454 -10.15 18.64 -5.82
C GLN A 454 -10.69 19.81 -6.68
N GLN A 455 -10.47 19.77 -8.00
CA GLN A 455 -11.08 20.71 -8.95
C GLN A 455 -12.61 20.61 -8.99
N GLN A 456 -13.17 19.39 -8.91
CA GLN A 456 -14.63 19.20 -8.81
C GLN A 456 -15.22 19.62 -7.46
N SER A 457 -14.46 19.51 -6.36
CA SER A 457 -14.89 19.97 -5.04
C SER A 457 -14.96 21.50 -4.92
N HIS A 458 -14.03 22.22 -5.57
CA HIS A 458 -14.09 23.68 -5.69
C HIS A 458 -15.31 24.15 -6.50
N ILE A 459 -15.80 23.34 -7.44
CA ILE A 459 -17.05 23.63 -8.19
C ILE A 459 -18.30 23.40 -7.31
N ARG A 460 -18.22 22.55 -6.27
CA ARG A 460 -19.32 22.33 -5.30
C ARG A 460 -19.31 23.27 -4.09
N GLN A 461 -18.21 23.98 -3.83
CA GLN A 461 -18.06 24.88 -2.69
C GLN A 461 -18.31 26.37 -3.02
N THR A 462 -19.06 26.68 -4.08
CA THR A 462 -19.73 27.99 -4.16
C THR A 462 -20.90 27.99 -3.16
N PRO A 463 -20.94 28.90 -2.18
CA PRO A 463 -21.95 28.84 -1.13
C PRO A 463 -23.33 29.16 -1.71
N ASN A 464 -24.23 28.18 -1.71
CA ASN A 464 -25.66 28.44 -1.79
C ASN A 464 -26.07 29.17 -0.51
N HIS A 465 -26.24 30.49 -0.61
CA HIS A 465 -26.83 31.28 0.47
C HIS A 465 -28.33 30.92 0.56
N ILE A 466 -28.68 30.05 1.49
CA ILE A 466 -30.08 29.72 1.81
C ILE A 466 -30.57 30.75 2.84
N PRO A 467 -31.56 31.61 2.52
CA PRO A 467 -32.20 32.45 3.53
C PRO A 467 -33.18 31.61 4.38
N PRO A 468 -33.46 32.04 5.63
CA PRO A 468 -34.15 31.23 6.62
C PRO A 468 -35.61 30.91 6.24
N GLN A 469 -36.05 29.71 6.61
CA GLN A 469 -37.42 29.24 6.43
C GLN A 469 -38.41 30.15 7.17
N HIS A 470 -39.25 30.85 6.40
CA HIS A 470 -40.51 31.38 6.90
C HIS A 470 -41.65 30.49 6.41
N ASN A 471 -42.56 30.24 7.36
CA ASN A 471 -43.75 29.39 7.33
C ASN A 471 -44.49 29.23 5.98
N ILE A 472 -44.97 28.00 5.83
CA ILE A 472 -45.95 27.52 4.85
C ILE A 472 -47.11 28.51 4.71
N ALA A 473 -47.22 29.16 3.54
CA ALA A 473 -48.48 29.68 3.02
C ALA A 473 -48.39 29.98 1.52
N THR A 474 -49.39 29.47 0.79
CA THR A 474 -49.89 29.91 -0.53
C THR A 474 -49.02 29.67 -1.78
N MET A 475 -49.49 28.74 -2.62
CA MET A 475 -49.14 28.68 -4.04
C MET A 475 -49.61 29.94 -4.76
N SER A 476 -48.69 30.72 -5.31
CA SER A 476 -48.98 31.67 -6.40
C SER A 476 -47.88 31.59 -7.45
N ASN A 477 -48.25 31.55 -8.73
CA ASN A 477 -47.35 31.56 -9.88
C ASN A 477 -46.29 32.68 -9.77
N ASN A 478 -45.08 32.33 -9.35
CA ASN A 478 -43.95 33.24 -9.39
C ASN A 478 -43.50 33.41 -10.85
N VAL A 479 -43.82 34.56 -11.43
CA VAL A 479 -43.21 35.00 -12.69
C VAL A 479 -41.74 35.30 -12.41
N ILE A 480 -40.87 34.37 -12.77
CA ILE A 480 -39.42 34.55 -12.69
C ILE A 480 -39.03 35.58 -13.75
N THR A 481 -38.66 36.79 -13.33
CA THR A 481 -38.19 37.87 -14.21
C THR A 481 -36.75 38.23 -13.85
N PHE A 482 -35.92 38.47 -14.86
CA PHE A 482 -34.54 38.92 -14.65
C PHE A 482 -34.53 40.36 -14.12
N THR A 483 -33.74 40.61 -13.08
CA THR A 483 -33.49 41.97 -12.60
C THR A 483 -32.68 42.76 -13.63
N PRO A 484 -32.73 44.10 -13.62
CA PRO A 484 -31.96 44.93 -14.55
C PRO A 484 -30.46 44.63 -14.52
N ARG A 485 -29.94 44.31 -13.33
CA ARG A 485 -28.53 43.96 -13.15
C ARG A 485 -28.19 42.60 -13.75
N GLU A 486 -29.06 41.61 -13.64
CA GLU A 486 -28.86 40.30 -14.27
C GLU A 486 -28.93 40.41 -15.79
N MET A 487 -29.82 41.24 -16.33
CA MET A 487 -29.89 41.53 -17.77
C MET A 487 -28.63 42.22 -18.29
N GLU A 488 -28.05 43.15 -17.52
CA GLU A 488 -26.76 43.78 -17.86
C GLU A 488 -25.62 42.76 -17.88
N VAL A 489 -25.56 41.89 -16.86
CA VAL A 489 -24.53 40.84 -16.77
C VAL A 489 -24.68 39.84 -17.90
N LEU A 490 -25.91 39.46 -18.27
CA LEU A 490 -26.17 38.58 -19.41
C LEU A 490 -25.68 39.20 -20.73
N ALA A 491 -25.90 40.50 -20.93
CA ALA A 491 -25.43 41.23 -22.11
C ALA A 491 -23.90 41.30 -22.18
N LEU A 492 -23.21 41.51 -21.04
CA LEU A 492 -21.75 41.48 -20.96
C LEU A 492 -21.19 40.06 -21.17
N ALA A 493 -21.83 39.05 -20.57
CA ALA A 493 -21.44 37.64 -20.73
C ALA A 493 -21.49 37.18 -22.19
N TRP A 494 -22.43 37.70 -22.98
CA TRP A 494 -22.52 37.42 -24.41
C TRP A 494 -21.27 37.86 -25.21
N LYS A 495 -20.54 38.87 -24.74
CA LYS A 495 -19.26 39.29 -25.35
C LYS A 495 -18.08 38.43 -24.92
N CYS A 496 -18.16 37.83 -23.74
CA CYS A 496 -17.10 36.99 -23.18
C CYS A 496 -17.12 35.57 -23.74
N MET A 497 -18.08 35.21 -24.60
CA MET A 497 -18.13 33.90 -25.23
C MET A 497 -17.02 33.79 -26.31
N GLU A 498 -16.08 32.86 -26.11
CA GLU A 498 -14.97 32.62 -27.02
C GLU A 498 -15.42 32.07 -28.39
N THR A 499 -16.58 31.41 -28.45
CA THR A 499 -17.23 30.96 -29.68
C THR A 499 -18.71 31.32 -29.68
N GLN A 500 -19.27 31.70 -30.83
CA GLN A 500 -20.68 32.07 -30.91
C GLN A 500 -21.59 30.85 -30.67
N PRO A 501 -22.66 30.98 -29.87
CA PRO A 501 -23.57 29.86 -29.62
C PRO A 501 -24.29 29.45 -30.90
N LYS A 502 -24.30 28.15 -31.19
CA LYS A 502 -25.07 27.57 -32.29
C LYS A 502 -26.54 27.49 -31.87
N VAL A 503 -27.39 28.30 -32.50
CA VAL A 503 -28.83 28.34 -32.22
C VAL A 503 -29.58 27.59 -33.31
N ASP A 504 -30.44 26.65 -32.91
CA ASP A 504 -31.34 25.94 -33.82
C ASP A 504 -32.53 26.84 -34.19
N MET A 505 -32.55 27.33 -35.43
CA MET A 505 -33.54 28.29 -35.89
C MET A 505 -34.92 27.66 -36.12
N ASN A 506 -35.00 26.37 -36.39
CA ASN A 506 -36.29 25.69 -36.60
C ASN A 506 -37.01 25.52 -35.27
N LYS A 507 -36.26 25.17 -34.22
CA LYS A 507 -36.78 25.10 -32.85
C LYS A 507 -37.09 26.48 -32.28
N LEU A 508 -36.29 27.50 -32.60
CA LEU A 508 -36.60 28.87 -32.19
C LEU A 508 -37.90 29.37 -32.85
N ALA A 509 -38.06 29.12 -34.14
CA ALA A 509 -39.24 29.48 -34.92
C ALA A 509 -40.52 28.85 -34.35
N SER A 510 -40.50 27.57 -33.98
CA SER A 510 -41.65 26.89 -33.38
C SER A 510 -42.03 27.44 -32.01
N LEU A 511 -41.06 27.82 -31.19
CA LEU A 511 -41.29 28.36 -29.86
C LEU A 511 -41.77 29.83 -29.87
N THR A 512 -41.36 30.62 -30.85
CA THR A 512 -41.78 32.02 -30.99
C THR A 512 -42.99 32.21 -31.90
N GLY A 513 -43.44 31.15 -32.59
CA GLY A 513 -44.50 31.21 -33.59
C GLY A 513 -44.10 31.94 -34.89
N TYR A 514 -42.81 32.07 -35.18
CA TYR A 514 -42.31 32.70 -36.40
C TYR A 514 -42.04 31.66 -37.50
N THR A 515 -41.98 32.11 -38.76
CA THR A 515 -41.38 31.28 -39.81
C THR A 515 -39.86 31.22 -39.63
N PRO A 516 -39.18 30.11 -40.02
CA PRO A 516 -37.73 29.97 -39.83
C PRO A 516 -36.90 31.13 -40.40
N GLY A 517 -37.30 31.68 -41.55
CA GLY A 517 -36.67 32.86 -42.14
C GLY A 517 -36.85 34.12 -41.28
N SER A 518 -38.05 34.34 -40.73
CA SER A 518 -38.35 35.49 -39.88
C SER A 518 -37.67 35.39 -38.51
N ALA A 519 -37.59 34.19 -37.94
CA ALA A 519 -36.86 33.93 -36.69
C ALA A 519 -35.36 34.24 -36.84
N SER A 520 -34.75 33.84 -37.96
CA SER A 520 -33.35 34.14 -38.27
C SER A 520 -33.07 35.64 -38.38
N VAL A 521 -33.91 36.38 -39.13
CA VAL A 521 -33.76 37.84 -39.28
C VAL A 521 -33.99 38.57 -37.96
N THR A 522 -34.99 38.16 -37.19
CA THR A 522 -35.33 38.77 -35.89
C THR A 522 -34.24 38.51 -34.86
N PHE A 523 -33.73 37.28 -34.78
CA PHE A 523 -32.60 36.93 -33.92
C PHE A 523 -31.32 37.68 -34.31
N GLY A 524 -31.08 37.88 -35.62
CA GLY A 524 -30.00 38.72 -36.12
C GLY A 524 -30.06 40.17 -35.61
N LYS A 525 -31.26 40.79 -35.63
CA LYS A 525 -31.47 42.14 -35.08
C LYS A 525 -31.28 42.20 -33.57
N ILE A 526 -31.75 41.18 -32.84
CA ILE A 526 -31.57 41.07 -31.39
C ILE A 526 -30.08 40.97 -31.04
N LYS A 527 -29.33 40.14 -31.76
CA LYS A 527 -27.88 40.01 -31.59
C LYS A 527 -27.14 41.32 -31.82
N GLN A 528 -27.55 42.11 -32.82
CA GLN A 528 -26.97 43.42 -33.08
C GLN A 528 -27.28 44.41 -31.95
N LYS A 529 -28.51 44.40 -31.41
CA LYS A 529 -28.88 45.24 -30.26
C LYS A 529 -28.14 44.87 -28.97
N ILE A 530 -28.00 43.57 -28.67
CA ILE A 530 -27.24 43.10 -27.50
C ILE A 530 -25.77 43.54 -27.60
N ARG A 531 -25.18 43.48 -28.79
CA ARG A 531 -23.81 43.95 -29.01
C ARG A 531 -23.68 45.45 -28.76
N LEU A 532 -24.60 46.26 -29.26
CA LEU A 532 -24.61 47.72 -29.04
C LEU A 532 -24.81 48.10 -27.56
N VAL A 533 -25.70 47.42 -26.85
CA VAL A 533 -25.90 47.63 -25.40
C VAL A 533 -24.66 47.21 -24.60
N GLY A 534 -24.04 46.09 -24.97
CA GLY A 534 -22.78 45.68 -24.36
C GLY A 534 -21.63 46.67 -24.64
N ASP A 535 -21.60 47.29 -25.83
CA ASP A 535 -20.59 48.30 -26.20
C ASP A 535 -20.77 49.61 -25.42
N SER A 536 -22.02 50.08 -25.23
CA SER A 536 -22.28 51.28 -24.43
C SER A 536 -21.94 51.07 -22.94
N LEU A 537 -22.24 49.89 -22.37
CA LEU A 537 -21.94 49.56 -20.98
C LEU A 537 -20.43 49.37 -20.69
N SER A 538 -19.65 48.94 -21.69
CA SER A 538 -18.19 48.76 -21.54
C SER A 538 -17.43 50.10 -21.53
N SER A 539 -18.04 51.17 -22.02
CA SER A 539 -17.43 52.52 -22.11
C SER A 539 -17.52 53.32 -20.80
N ALA A 540 -18.35 52.89 -19.85
CA ALA A 540 -18.44 53.43 -18.50
C ALA A 540 -17.58 52.58 -17.54
N GLY A 541 -16.30 52.92 -17.40
CA GLY A 541 -15.42 52.26 -16.43
C GLY A 541 -15.88 52.50 -14.98
N PRO A 542 -15.65 51.56 -14.05
CA PRO A 542 -16.18 51.67 -12.69
C PRO A 542 -15.44 52.74 -11.86
N ALA A 543 -16.20 53.61 -11.20
CA ALA A 543 -15.68 54.52 -10.18
C ALA A 543 -15.36 53.75 -8.88
N PRO A 544 -14.23 54.02 -8.20
CA PRO A 544 -13.88 53.33 -6.96
C PRO A 544 -14.72 53.84 -5.78
N PRO A 545 -14.99 53.00 -4.76
CA PRO A 545 -15.76 53.39 -3.59
C PRO A 545 -14.99 54.40 -2.72
N LYS A 546 -15.72 55.34 -2.10
CA LYS A 546 -15.19 56.37 -1.18
C LYS A 546 -14.60 55.75 0.08
N ASN A 547 -13.30 55.93 0.31
CA ASN A 547 -12.64 55.64 1.60
C ASN A 547 -12.82 56.79 2.60
N GLY A 548 -13.10 56.44 3.85
CA GLY A 548 -13.01 57.33 5.01
C GLY A 548 -11.57 57.54 5.47
N SER A 549 -11.23 58.81 5.71
CA SER A 549 -10.11 59.42 6.47
C SER A 549 -8.66 58.89 6.36
N ARG A 550 -7.75 59.86 6.31
CA ARG A 550 -6.38 59.87 5.77
C ARG A 550 -5.32 59.89 6.88
N ALA A 551 -4.16 59.25 6.66
CA ALA A 551 -2.84 59.83 6.99
C ALA A 551 -1.68 59.21 6.15
N LYS A 552 -1.06 60.08 5.34
CA LYS A 552 0.31 60.20 4.74
C LYS A 552 1.39 59.10 5.00
N ALA A 553 2.35 58.78 4.12
CA ALA A 553 2.94 59.46 2.95
C ALA A 553 3.72 58.50 2.00
N THR A 554 3.92 58.96 0.75
CA THR A 554 4.63 58.44 -0.45
C THR A 554 6.17 58.66 -0.43
N PRO A 555 7.01 58.35 -1.47
CA PRO A 555 6.78 57.66 -2.78
C PRO A 555 7.91 56.72 -3.33
N SER A 556 7.63 56.16 -4.53
CA SER A 556 8.55 56.03 -5.71
C SER A 556 9.44 54.76 -5.79
N THR A 557 9.67 54.04 -6.90
CA THR A 557 9.40 54.26 -8.34
C THR A 557 9.58 52.94 -9.13
N THR A 558 8.73 52.72 -10.12
CA THR A 558 8.84 51.83 -11.32
C THR A 558 10.05 52.22 -12.23
N PRO A 559 10.48 51.47 -13.29
CA PRO A 559 9.67 51.04 -14.47
C PRO A 559 10.04 49.66 -15.11
N ARG A 560 9.14 48.88 -15.74
CA ARG A 560 8.57 48.95 -17.13
C ARG A 560 9.66 49.08 -18.23
N LYS A 561 9.69 48.32 -19.36
CA LYS A 561 8.61 48.10 -20.35
C LYS A 561 9.10 47.28 -21.59
N ARG A 562 8.17 46.52 -22.21
CA ARG A 562 7.88 46.33 -23.68
C ARG A 562 8.87 45.49 -24.55
N SER A 563 8.48 44.80 -25.63
CA SER A 563 7.19 44.60 -26.35
C SER A 563 7.30 43.62 -27.55
N MET A 564 6.20 42.90 -27.83
CA MET A 564 5.49 42.65 -29.14
C MET A 564 6.15 41.84 -30.30
N LEU A 565 5.52 40.72 -30.74
CA LEU A 565 4.62 40.47 -31.93
C LEU A 565 5.38 40.44 -33.30
N SER A 566 5.14 39.56 -34.28
CA SER A 566 3.89 39.09 -34.91
C SER A 566 4.04 37.77 -35.74
N ALA A 567 2.92 37.26 -36.27
CA ALA A 567 2.68 35.90 -36.82
C ALA A 567 2.85 35.69 -38.35
N SER A 568 3.00 34.41 -38.78
CA SER A 568 2.26 33.72 -39.88
C SER A 568 2.79 32.29 -40.17
N THR A 569 1.94 31.38 -40.64
CA THR A 569 2.16 29.93 -40.98
C THR A 569 1.91 29.71 -42.50
N PRO A 570 2.01 28.50 -43.15
CA PRO A 570 2.58 27.16 -42.85
C PRO A 570 3.36 26.55 -44.08
N PRO A 571 3.32 25.24 -44.43
CA PRO A 571 3.95 24.03 -43.84
C PRO A 571 4.94 23.31 -44.82
N SER A 572 5.69 22.27 -44.38
CA SER A 572 5.99 21.02 -45.14
C SER A 572 7.27 20.26 -44.70
N ALA A 573 7.10 18.94 -44.53
CA ALA A 573 7.99 17.80 -44.87
C ALA A 573 9.41 17.58 -44.27
N LYS A 574 9.52 16.42 -43.60
CA LYS A 574 10.46 15.29 -43.76
C LYS A 574 11.99 15.46 -43.61
N LYS A 575 12.52 14.54 -42.77
CA LYS A 575 13.86 13.88 -42.78
C LYS A 575 15.04 14.82 -42.40
N SER A 576 16.15 14.40 -41.79
CA SER A 576 16.65 13.19 -41.12
C SER A 576 18.13 13.52 -40.77
N LYS A 577 18.70 12.90 -39.72
CA LYS A 577 20.16 12.76 -39.44
C LYS A 577 20.92 14.08 -39.15
N GLN A 578 21.99 14.17 -38.36
CA GLN A 578 22.79 13.27 -37.52
C GLN A 578 23.82 14.18 -36.80
N ARG A 579 24.10 13.87 -35.52
CA ARG A 579 25.25 14.25 -34.66
C ARG A 579 26.29 15.25 -35.20
N GLU A 580 26.63 16.25 -34.37
CA GLU A 580 28.03 16.47 -33.96
C GLU A 580 28.14 17.16 -32.59
N ILE A 581 29.24 16.83 -31.91
CA ILE A 581 29.61 17.08 -30.51
C ILE A 581 30.33 18.42 -30.40
N LYS A 582 30.10 19.17 -29.30
CA LYS A 582 31.05 20.17 -28.82
C LYS A 582 31.16 20.08 -27.30
N ARG A 583 32.41 19.94 -26.80
CA ARG A 583 32.79 19.79 -25.39
C ARG A 583 32.81 21.13 -24.64
N GLU A 584 32.26 21.07 -23.43
CA GLU A 584 32.46 21.73 -22.11
C GLU A 584 33.16 23.11 -21.95
N PRO A 585 32.86 23.81 -20.82
CA PRO A 585 33.67 23.59 -19.61
C PRO A 585 32.87 23.36 -18.31
N GLU A 586 33.58 22.73 -17.36
CA GLU A 586 33.27 22.47 -15.95
C GLU A 586 32.82 23.73 -15.16
N MET A 587 32.02 23.53 -14.10
CA MET A 587 32.00 24.44 -12.96
C MET A 587 31.81 23.69 -11.65
N ASP A 588 32.56 24.17 -10.66
CA ASP A 588 32.94 23.56 -9.40
C ASP A 588 31.82 23.31 -8.40
N PHE A 589 32.07 22.31 -7.55
CA PHE A 589 31.36 22.02 -6.31
C PHE A 589 31.75 23.04 -5.25
N GLU A 590 30.77 23.73 -4.65
CA GLU A 590 30.95 24.32 -3.31
C GLU A 590 30.25 23.47 -2.25
N GLU A 591 31.09 23.10 -1.29
CA GLU A 591 30.89 22.40 -0.03
C GLU A 591 30.32 23.37 1.01
N PHE A 592 29.20 23.05 1.65
CA PHE A 592 28.77 23.76 2.87
C PHE A 592 28.94 22.84 4.08
N GLY A 593 30.00 23.13 4.83
CA GLY A 593 30.42 22.44 6.03
C GLY A 593 29.54 22.72 7.26
N LEU A 594 29.58 21.75 8.18
CA LEU A 594 29.16 21.88 9.56
C LEU A 594 29.96 22.99 10.28
N CYS A 595 29.29 23.70 11.18
CA CYS A 595 29.94 24.30 12.34
C CYS A 595 29.07 24.11 13.59
N ALA A 596 29.75 23.76 14.67
CA ALA A 596 29.23 23.39 15.97
C ALA A 596 29.50 24.51 17.00
N LEU A 597 28.59 24.61 17.98
CA LEU A 597 28.73 25.00 19.39
C LEU A 597 29.28 26.39 19.80
N ASP A 598 28.47 27.12 20.57
CA ASP A 598 28.64 27.43 22.02
C ASP A 598 27.52 28.43 22.41
N GLY A 599 26.83 28.39 23.55
CA GLY A 599 27.31 28.30 24.93
C GLY A 599 27.02 29.65 25.62
N GLY A 600 25.97 29.76 26.45
CA GLY A 600 25.67 31.04 27.13
C GLY A 600 24.39 31.08 27.95
N SER A 601 24.54 30.94 29.27
CA SER A 601 23.56 31.03 30.35
C SER A 601 22.87 32.40 30.50
N GLY A 602 21.62 32.42 30.95
CA GLY A 602 20.95 33.65 31.41
C GLY A 602 19.59 33.44 32.06
N SER A 603 19.58 33.35 33.39
CA SER A 603 18.43 33.33 34.31
C SER A 603 17.58 34.61 34.26
N ARG A 604 16.25 34.51 34.34
CA ARG A 604 15.44 35.19 35.38
C ARG A 604 13.96 34.81 35.38
N SER A 605 13.41 34.83 36.59
CA SER A 605 12.11 34.37 37.06
C SER A 605 11.07 35.49 37.20
N ALA A 606 9.80 35.08 37.19
CA ALA A 606 8.60 35.64 37.85
C ALA A 606 8.06 37.04 37.45
N ALA A 607 6.75 37.09 37.15
CA ALA A 607 5.74 37.53 38.13
C ALA A 607 4.30 37.54 37.56
N VAL A 608 3.38 37.11 38.42
CA VAL A 608 1.92 37.12 38.33
C VAL A 608 1.35 38.55 38.42
N ARG A 609 0.26 38.83 37.68
CA ARG A 609 -0.82 39.76 38.10
C ARG A 609 -2.08 39.57 37.24
N SER A 610 -3.19 39.17 37.87
CA SER A 610 -4.56 39.52 37.44
C SER A 610 -4.94 40.89 38.04
N PRO A 611 -5.92 41.63 37.46
CA PRO A 611 -7.32 41.41 37.84
C PRO A 611 -8.38 41.64 36.72
N GLY A 612 -9.48 40.88 36.79
CA GLY A 612 -10.86 41.37 36.69
C GLY A 612 -11.48 41.75 35.33
N GLY A 613 -12.56 41.05 34.95
CA GLY A 613 -13.80 41.72 34.51
C GLY A 613 -14.33 41.45 33.08
N ASN A 614 -15.33 40.57 33.01
CA ASN A 614 -16.51 40.55 32.12
C ASN A 614 -16.39 40.52 30.58
N GLY A 615 -17.01 39.49 29.98
CA GLY A 615 -17.57 39.53 28.62
C GLY A 615 -17.45 38.20 27.88
N GLY A 616 -18.42 37.32 28.04
CA GLY A 616 -18.43 35.95 27.48
C GLY A 616 -18.49 35.88 25.95
N PHE A 617 -17.74 34.92 25.40
CA PHE A 617 -17.78 34.48 24.00
C PHE A 617 -17.96 32.95 23.90
N LEU A 618 -18.57 32.33 24.90
CA LEU A 618 -18.84 30.89 24.91
C LEU A 618 -20.21 30.62 25.53
N ASP A 619 -21.24 30.92 24.76
CA ASP A 619 -22.59 30.43 25.03
C ASP A 619 -23.23 30.05 23.68
N GLY A 620 -23.65 28.79 23.53
CA GLY A 620 -24.44 28.38 22.37
C GLY A 620 -23.98 27.17 21.52
N ILE A 621 -23.24 26.20 22.07
CA ILE A 621 -23.06 24.87 21.41
C ILE A 621 -23.71 23.76 22.24
N GLU A 622 -25.02 23.89 22.50
CA GLU A 622 -25.83 22.83 23.11
C GLU A 622 -27.13 22.54 22.34
N LYS A 623 -27.23 22.89 21.05
CA LYS A 623 -28.50 22.73 20.30
C LYS A 623 -28.53 21.86 19.05
N TYR A 624 -27.54 20.98 18.84
CA TYR A 624 -27.62 19.98 17.77
C TYR A 624 -27.16 18.58 18.21
N ALA A 625 -27.69 18.14 19.35
CA ALA A 625 -27.77 16.73 19.70
C ALA A 625 -29.22 16.26 19.49
N TRP A 626 -29.37 15.11 18.84
CA TRP A 626 -30.60 14.30 18.64
C TRP A 626 -31.56 14.74 17.53
N VAL A 627 -31.50 14.08 16.37
CA VAL A 627 -32.43 13.03 15.89
C VAL A 627 -31.66 12.12 14.92
#